data_AF-A0A125AET4-F1
#
_entry.id   AF-A0A125AET4-F1
#
_cell.length_a   1.000
_cell.length_b   1.000
_cell.length_c   1.000
_cell.angle_alpha   90.00
_cell.angle_beta   90.00
_cell.angle_gamma   90.00
#
_symmetry.space_group_name_H-M   'P 1'
#
loop_
_entity.id
_entity.type
_entity.pdbx_description
1 polymer ?
#
loop_
_entity_poly.entity_id
_entity_poly.type
_entity_poly.pdbx_seq_one_letter_code
_entity_poly.pdbx_strand_id
1 'polypeptide(L)'
;MTGKLPVWMSNYIDSSIESSENGMAKVSRAFLVELRNALAAPTQQPSGEVTEEQPSLTNPLTPYGMLVRALRIVSGTTLMDMAQHLGRGPAELSAIEFGRKPVRDADVVDAAHFFACAGIQSTTHALTIAARAQGGES
;
A
#
# COMPACT_ATOMS: atom_id res chain seq x y z
N MET A 1 -5.51 -14.12 -15.75
CA MET A 1 -4.05 -14.08 -15.88
C MET A 1 -3.47 -13.60 -14.56
N THR A 2 -2.62 -14.40 -13.95
CA THR A 2 -2.07 -14.20 -12.59
C THR A 2 -1.20 -12.94 -12.56
N GLY A 3 -1.65 -11.90 -11.84
CA GLY A 3 -0.91 -10.65 -11.71
C GLY A 3 0.40 -10.90 -10.97
N LYS A 4 1.50 -10.97 -11.72
CA LYS A 4 2.83 -11.18 -11.14
C LYS A 4 3.31 -9.85 -10.54
N LEU A 5 3.73 -9.88 -9.29
CA LEU A 5 4.29 -8.70 -8.61
C LEU A 5 5.50 -8.16 -9.38
N PRO A 6 5.74 -6.83 -9.36
CA PRO A 6 6.97 -6.26 -9.88
C PRO A 6 8.20 -6.93 -9.24
N VAL A 7 9.22 -7.22 -10.04
CA VAL A 7 10.40 -8.01 -9.63
C VAL A 7 11.07 -7.43 -8.39
N TRP A 8 11.23 -6.11 -8.32
CA TRP A 8 11.85 -5.45 -7.16
C TRP A 8 11.06 -5.65 -5.86
N MET A 9 9.73 -5.70 -5.94
CA MET A 9 8.85 -5.88 -4.80
C MET A 9 8.78 -7.35 -4.37
N SER A 10 8.80 -8.29 -5.32
CA SER A 10 8.97 -9.72 -5.02
C SER A 10 10.29 -9.94 -4.27
N ASN A 11 11.40 -9.42 -4.81
CA ASN A 11 12.73 -9.58 -4.22
C ASN A 11 12.81 -8.99 -2.80
N TYR A 12 12.17 -7.85 -2.55
CA TYR A 12 12.13 -7.24 -1.22
C TYR A 12 11.36 -8.10 -0.22
N ILE A 13 10.19 -8.62 -0.61
CA ILE A 13 9.38 -9.51 0.24
C ILE A 13 10.15 -10.81 0.51
N ASP A 14 10.74 -11.42 -0.51
CA ASP A 14 11.49 -12.67 -0.39
C ASP A 14 12.73 -12.48 0.51
N SER A 15 13.50 -11.39 0.32
CA SER A 15 14.65 -11.06 1.18
C SER A 15 14.24 -10.78 2.64
N SER A 16 13.05 -10.22 2.85
CA SER A 16 12.51 -9.93 4.18
C SER A 16 12.02 -11.20 4.88
N ILE A 17 11.49 -12.16 4.12
CA ILE A 17 11.12 -13.49 4.62
C ILE A 17 12.39 -14.26 5.02
N GLU A 18 13.42 -14.28 4.17
CA GLU A 18 14.71 -14.92 4.48
C GLU A 18 15.41 -14.25 5.68
N SER A 19 15.36 -12.92 5.80
CA SER A 19 15.88 -12.22 6.99
C SER A 19 15.10 -12.52 8.27
N SER A 20 13.82 -12.91 8.16
CA SER A 20 13.03 -13.38 9.29
C SER A 20 13.48 -14.76 9.77
N GLU A 21 13.89 -15.64 8.85
CA GLU A 21 14.42 -16.98 9.17
C GLU A 21 15.75 -16.92 9.94
N ASN A 22 16.53 -15.85 9.74
CA ASN A 22 17.76 -15.56 10.47
C ASN A 22 17.56 -14.72 11.76
N GLY A 23 16.31 -14.47 12.17
CA GLY A 23 15.99 -13.73 13.40
C GLY A 23 16.28 -12.23 13.38
N MET A 24 16.57 -11.64 12.23
CA MET A 24 16.92 -10.20 12.09
C MET A 24 15.75 -9.31 11.65
N ALA A 25 14.63 -9.87 11.19
CA ALA A 25 13.48 -9.08 10.73
C ALA A 25 12.61 -8.60 11.91
N LYS A 26 12.27 -7.30 11.91
CA LYS A 26 11.36 -6.67 12.88
C LYS A 26 9.88 -7.00 12.65
N VAL A 27 9.57 -7.83 11.65
CA VAL A 27 8.22 -8.17 11.22
C VAL A 27 8.12 -9.68 11.06
N SER A 28 7.00 -10.27 11.49
CA SER A 28 6.83 -11.73 11.49
C SER A 28 6.68 -12.28 10.07
N ARG A 29 7.25 -13.47 9.83
CA ARG A 29 7.12 -14.20 8.55
C ARG A 29 5.66 -14.39 8.12
N ALA A 30 4.77 -14.69 9.07
CA ALA A 30 3.34 -14.86 8.80
C ALA A 30 2.74 -13.63 8.12
N PHE A 31 3.09 -12.44 8.62
CA PHE A 31 2.64 -11.17 8.05
C PHE A 31 3.18 -10.94 6.63
N LEU A 32 4.45 -11.24 6.37
CA LEU A 32 5.05 -11.07 5.04
C LEU A 32 4.43 -12.01 4.00
N VAL A 33 4.10 -13.24 4.41
CA VAL A 33 3.40 -14.22 3.55
C VAL A 33 1.97 -13.76 3.24
N GLU A 34 1.27 -13.24 4.25
CA GLU A 34 -0.11 -12.75 4.07
C GLU A 34 -0.16 -11.50 3.19
N LEU A 35 0.79 -10.58 3.36
CA LEU A 35 0.98 -9.41 2.50
C LEU A 35 1.23 -9.82 1.04
N ARG A 36 2.12 -10.79 0.79
CA ARG A 36 2.37 -11.34 -0.55
C ARG A 36 1.09 -11.89 -1.17
N ASN A 37 0.33 -12.68 -0.42
CA ASN A 37 -0.90 -13.31 -0.91
C ASN A 37 -1.98 -12.27 -1.23
N ALA A 38 -2.15 -11.27 -0.36
CA ALA A 38 -3.09 -10.18 -0.56
C ALA A 38 -2.75 -9.34 -1.81
N LEU A 39 -1.46 -9.10 -2.06
CA LEU A 39 -0.99 -8.38 -3.25
C LEU A 39 -1.05 -9.22 -4.54
N ALA A 40 -1.04 -10.55 -4.43
CA ALA A 40 -1.18 -11.48 -5.56
C ALA A 40 -2.64 -11.83 -5.89
N ALA A 41 -3.59 -11.47 -5.02
CA ALA A 41 -5.01 -11.76 -5.22
C ALA A 41 -5.64 -10.80 -6.25
N PRO A 42 -6.45 -11.29 -7.20
CA PRO A 42 -7.16 -10.44 -8.15
C PRO A 42 -8.21 -9.58 -7.42
N THR A 43 -8.16 -8.26 -7.60
CA THR A 43 -9.11 -7.32 -7.01
C THR A 43 -10.49 -7.45 -7.66
N GLN A 44 -11.49 -7.88 -6.88
CA GLN A 44 -12.90 -7.83 -7.27
C GLN A 44 -13.36 -6.37 -7.38
N GLN A 45 -13.79 -5.93 -8.57
CA GLN A 45 -14.37 -4.60 -8.83
C GLN A 45 -15.85 -4.57 -8.44
N PRO A 46 -16.39 -3.45 -7.90
CA PRO A 46 -17.82 -3.20 -7.96
C PRO A 46 -18.21 -2.79 -9.38
N SER A 47 -19.23 -3.46 -9.92
CA SER A 47 -19.74 -3.31 -11.28
C SER A 47 -20.26 -1.89 -11.55
N GLY A 48 -19.75 -1.27 -12.60
CA GLY A 48 -20.22 -0.03 -13.19
C GLY A 48 -19.85 -0.04 -14.68
N GLU A 49 -20.84 -0.39 -15.50
CA GLU A 49 -20.81 -0.44 -16.96
C GLU A 49 -20.36 0.90 -17.57
N VAL A 50 -19.35 0.90 -18.48
CA VAL A 50 -19.25 1.69 -19.74
C VAL A 50 -18.01 1.23 -20.54
N THR A 51 -18.27 0.81 -21.78
CA THR A 51 -17.46 0.81 -23.02
C THR A 51 -16.06 0.19 -23.06
N GLU A 52 -15.91 -0.74 -24.00
CA GLU A 52 -14.69 -1.42 -24.42
C GLU A 52 -13.58 -0.45 -24.86
N GLU A 53 -12.67 -0.12 -23.96
CA GLU A 53 -11.29 0.20 -24.30
C GLU A 53 -10.36 -0.79 -23.59
N GLN A 54 -9.34 -1.27 -24.29
CA GLN A 54 -8.36 -2.25 -23.82
C GLN A 54 -7.95 -2.01 -22.35
N PRO A 55 -7.96 -3.03 -21.48
CA PRO A 55 -7.58 -2.84 -20.09
C PRO A 55 -6.09 -2.50 -20.02
N SER A 56 -5.78 -1.21 -19.88
CA SER A 56 -4.42 -0.76 -19.57
C SER A 56 -4.01 -1.39 -18.25
N LEU A 57 -2.85 -2.06 -18.22
CA LEU A 57 -2.28 -2.65 -17.01
C LEU A 57 -1.63 -1.59 -16.11
N THR A 58 -2.32 -0.46 -15.90
CA THR A 58 -1.90 0.56 -14.95
C THR A 58 -2.59 0.24 -13.63
N ASN A 59 -1.85 -0.20 -12.62
CA ASN A 59 -2.39 -0.15 -11.26
C ASN A 59 -2.64 1.34 -10.98
N PRO A 60 -3.89 1.80 -10.79
CA PRO A 60 -4.20 3.22 -10.70
C PRO A 60 -3.69 3.84 -9.38
N LEU A 61 -3.13 3.02 -8.48
CA LEU A 61 -2.53 3.44 -7.23
C LEU A 61 -1.03 3.70 -7.39
N THR A 62 -0.56 4.76 -6.73
CA THR A 62 0.86 5.04 -6.58
C THR A 62 1.52 3.98 -5.69
N PRO A 63 2.85 3.81 -5.68
CA PRO A 63 3.51 2.92 -4.72
C PRO A 63 3.14 3.24 -3.27
N TYR A 64 3.00 4.53 -2.94
CA TYR A 64 2.46 4.98 -1.66
C TYR A 64 1.02 4.49 -1.42
N GLY A 65 0.12 4.71 -2.38
CA GLY A 65 -1.28 4.28 -2.28
C GLY A 65 -1.45 2.76 -2.17
N MET A 66 -0.61 1.99 -2.87
CA MET A 66 -0.57 0.54 -2.74
C MET A 66 -0.20 0.11 -1.31
N LEU A 67 0.86 0.71 -0.74
CA LEU A 67 1.30 0.37 0.60
C LEU A 67 0.27 0.78 1.65
N VAL A 68 -0.29 1.99 1.59
CA VAL A 68 -1.34 2.43 2.51
C VAL A 68 -2.56 1.51 2.43
N ARG A 69 -3.00 1.12 1.22
CA ARG A 69 -4.11 0.19 1.06
C ARG A 69 -3.80 -1.20 1.62
N ALA A 70 -2.60 -1.72 1.39
CA ALA A 70 -2.20 -3.01 1.93
C ALA A 70 -2.18 -2.99 3.46
N LEU A 71 -1.62 -1.93 4.07
CA LEU A 71 -1.61 -1.72 5.51
C LEU A 71 -3.03 -1.63 6.08
N ARG A 72 -3.96 -0.97 5.38
CA ARG A 72 -5.38 -0.93 5.78
C ARG A 72 -6.04 -2.30 5.78
N ILE A 73 -5.80 -3.11 4.75
CA ILE A 73 -6.35 -4.48 4.67
C ILE A 73 -5.85 -5.34 5.84
N VAL A 74 -4.54 -5.34 6.10
CA VAL A 74 -3.96 -6.19 7.15
C VAL A 74 -4.26 -5.70 8.56
N SER A 75 -4.54 -4.40 8.76
CA SER A 75 -5.03 -3.88 10.04
C SER A 75 -6.55 -4.01 10.20
N GLY A 76 -7.28 -4.51 9.20
CA GLY A 76 -8.73 -4.60 9.23
C GLY A 76 -9.44 -3.23 9.22
N THR A 77 -8.81 -2.20 8.66
CA THR A 77 -9.33 -0.82 8.62
C THR A 77 -9.77 -0.42 7.21
N THR A 78 -10.68 0.54 7.14
CA THR A 78 -11.20 1.11 5.89
C THR A 78 -10.55 2.45 5.57
N LEU A 79 -10.78 2.98 4.36
CA LEU A 79 -10.39 4.36 4.04
C LEU A 79 -11.14 5.38 4.91
N MET A 80 -12.37 5.05 5.31
CA MET A 80 -13.21 5.90 6.16
C MET A 80 -12.64 5.99 7.57
N ASP A 81 -12.17 4.88 8.15
CA ASP A 81 -11.57 4.88 9.50
C ASP A 81 -10.33 5.78 9.54
N MET A 82 -9.49 5.69 8.51
CA MET A 82 -8.32 6.55 8.35
C MET A 82 -8.72 8.02 8.16
N ALA A 83 -9.73 8.28 7.32
CA ALA A 83 -10.24 9.62 7.10
C ALA A 83 -10.76 10.27 8.40
N GLN A 84 -11.52 9.51 9.19
CA GLN A 84 -12.02 9.96 10.49
C GLN A 84 -10.89 10.21 11.49
N HIS A 85 -9.91 9.30 11.57
CA HIS A 85 -8.76 9.47 12.46
C HIS A 85 -7.94 10.72 12.15
N LEU A 86 -7.81 11.05 10.86
CA LEU A 86 -7.03 12.20 10.39
C LEU A 86 -7.85 13.50 10.30
N GLY A 87 -9.17 13.46 10.53
CA GLY A 87 -10.05 14.61 10.32
C GLY A 87 -10.12 15.08 8.86
N ARG A 88 -9.99 14.15 7.90
CA ARG A 88 -9.95 14.42 6.45
C ARG A 88 -11.08 13.73 5.70
N GLY A 89 -11.28 14.13 4.44
CA GLY A 89 -12.26 13.48 3.57
C GLY A 89 -11.71 12.19 2.93
N PRO A 90 -12.49 11.11 2.81
CA PRO A 90 -12.03 9.88 2.14
C PRO A 90 -11.70 10.12 0.65
N ALA A 91 -12.40 11.05 -0.01
CA ALA A 91 -12.08 11.46 -1.39
C ALA A 91 -10.72 12.14 -1.49
N GLU A 92 -10.31 12.88 -0.46
CA GLU A 92 -9.01 13.53 -0.40
C GLU A 92 -7.89 12.51 -0.26
N LEU A 93 -8.03 11.57 0.68
CA LEU A 93 -7.07 10.48 0.86
C LEU A 93 -6.96 9.61 -0.40
N SER A 94 -8.10 9.30 -1.03
CA SER A 94 -8.10 8.57 -2.31
C SER A 94 -7.37 9.34 -3.41
N ALA A 95 -7.51 10.67 -3.49
CA ALA A 95 -6.78 11.45 -4.50
C ALA A 95 -5.25 11.34 -4.31
N ILE A 96 -4.77 11.24 -3.06
CA ILE A 96 -3.35 11.02 -2.75
C ILE A 96 -2.92 9.60 -3.14
N GLU A 97 -3.68 8.58 -2.74
CA GLU A 97 -3.36 7.18 -3.05
C GLU A 97 -3.31 6.90 -4.55
N PHE A 98 -4.09 7.61 -5.35
CA PHE A 98 -4.14 7.50 -6.81
C PHE A 98 -3.22 8.52 -7.52
N GLY A 99 -2.44 9.31 -6.78
CA GLY A 99 -1.50 10.28 -7.35
C GLY A 99 -2.13 11.49 -8.03
N ARG A 100 -3.44 11.70 -7.86
CA ARG A 100 -4.15 12.92 -8.27
C ARG A 100 -3.78 14.13 -7.39
N LYS A 101 -3.21 13.88 -6.21
CA LYS A 101 -2.56 14.86 -5.34
C LYS A 101 -1.17 14.36 -4.94
N PRO A 102 -0.17 15.25 -4.84
CA PRO A 102 1.15 14.87 -4.37
C PRO A 102 1.11 14.43 -2.90
N VAL A 103 1.94 13.45 -2.55
CA VAL A 103 2.16 13.03 -1.16
C VAL A 103 3.07 14.06 -0.48
N ARG A 104 2.63 14.64 0.64
CA ARG A 104 3.44 15.53 1.48
C ARG A 104 4.07 14.74 2.61
N ASP A 105 5.14 15.26 3.20
CA ASP A 105 5.80 14.63 4.35
C ASP A 105 4.82 14.44 5.54
N ALA A 106 3.92 15.39 5.75
CA ALA A 106 2.86 15.28 6.75
C ALA A 106 1.93 14.08 6.48
N ASP A 107 1.60 13.80 5.22
CA ASP A 107 0.73 12.66 4.88
C ASP A 107 1.40 11.32 5.24
N VAL A 108 2.73 11.23 5.11
CA VAL A 108 3.53 10.05 5.51
C VAL A 108 3.51 9.86 7.03
N VAL A 109 3.71 10.95 7.78
CA VAL A 109 3.72 10.91 9.26
C VAL A 109 2.34 10.56 9.80
N ASP A 110 1.30 11.18 9.26
CA ASP A 110 -0.09 10.94 9.61
C ASP A 110 -0.50 9.48 9.34
N ALA A 111 -0.14 8.95 8.17
CA ALA A 111 -0.40 7.55 7.84
C ALA A 111 0.35 6.60 8.78
N ALA A 112 1.62 6.88 9.08
CA ALA A 112 2.40 6.07 9.99
C ALA A 112 1.80 6.06 11.40
N HIS A 113 1.35 7.21 11.88
CA HIS A 113 0.68 7.34 13.19
C HIS A 113 -0.64 6.55 13.22
N PHE A 114 -1.47 6.69 12.19
CA PHE A 114 -2.72 5.91 12.08
C PHE A 114 -2.45 4.40 12.17
N PHE A 115 -1.46 3.90 11.43
CA PHE A 115 -1.13 2.48 11.46
C PHE A 115 -0.52 2.03 12.78
N ALA A 116 0.26 2.89 13.45
CA ALA A 116 0.75 2.63 14.80
C ALA A 116 -0.41 2.45 15.80
N CYS A 117 -1.46 3.30 15.71
CA CYS A 117 -2.68 3.14 16.50
C CYS A 117 -3.47 1.88 16.13
N ALA A 118 -3.40 1.45 14.87
CA ALA A 118 -4.02 0.20 14.39
C ALA A 118 -3.16 -1.06 14.64
N GLY A 119 -2.05 -0.95 15.38
CA GLY A 119 -1.21 -2.07 15.79
C GLY A 119 -0.03 -2.40 14.86
N ILE A 120 0.19 -1.63 13.79
CA ILE A 120 1.31 -1.82 12.86
C ILE A 120 2.35 -0.71 13.07
N GLN A 121 3.44 -1.07 13.72
CA GLN A 121 4.50 -0.14 14.10
C GLN A 121 5.55 0.06 12.99
N SER A 122 6.34 1.13 13.11
CA SER A 122 7.54 1.37 12.30
C SER A 122 7.32 1.48 10.78
N THR A 123 6.16 1.96 10.34
CA THR A 123 5.80 2.07 8.90
C THR A 123 6.36 3.30 8.19
N THR A 124 6.84 4.32 8.93
CA THR A 124 7.30 5.61 8.37
C THR A 124 8.33 5.44 7.26
N HIS A 125 9.37 4.62 7.48
CA HIS A 125 10.45 4.45 6.50
C HIS A 125 9.97 3.85 5.18
N ALA A 126 9.13 2.80 5.25
CA ALA A 126 8.55 2.17 4.07
C ALA A 126 7.62 3.13 3.31
N LEU A 127 6.80 3.89 4.04
CA LEU A 127 5.93 4.92 3.46
C LEU A 127 6.73 6.05 2.81
N THR A 128 7.85 6.48 3.40
CA THR A 128 8.75 7.48 2.79
C THR A 128 9.37 6.98 1.48
N ILE A 129 9.84 5.73 1.44
CA ILE A 129 10.39 5.14 0.20
C ILE A 129 9.30 5.07 -0.88
N ALA A 130 8.11 4.60 -0.51
CA ALA A 130 6.97 4.48 -1.42
C ALA A 130 6.49 5.84 -1.96
N ALA A 131 6.49 6.89 -1.12
CA ALA A 131 6.17 8.25 -1.53
C ALA A 131 7.19 8.81 -2.54
N ARG A 132 8.49 8.54 -2.34
CA ARG A 132 9.56 9.00 -3.24
C ARG A 132 9.56 8.28 -4.59
N ALA A 133 9.17 7.01 -4.62
CA ALA A 133 9.06 6.24 -5.86
C ALA A 133 8.03 6.82 -6.85
N GLN A 134 7.13 7.70 -6.38
CA GLN A 134 6.16 8.40 -7.22
C GLN A 134 6.78 9.53 -8.07
N GLY A 135 7.97 10.03 -7.73
CA GLY A 135 8.64 11.16 -8.41
C GLY A 135 9.74 10.76 -9.42
N GLY A 136 9.84 9.48 -9.77
CA GLY A 136 10.94 8.93 -10.57
C GLY A 136 10.58 8.68 -12.04
N GLU A 137 10.21 9.72 -12.79
CA GLU A 137 10.31 9.74 -14.25
C GLU A 137 10.84 11.12 -14.67
N SER A 138 12.06 11.15 -15.20
CA SER A 138 12.65 12.25 -15.98
C SER A 138 13.48 11.63 -17.09
#